data_AF-A0A376YI20-F1
#
_entry.id   AF-A0A376YI20-F1
#
_cell.length_a   1.000
_cell.length_b   1.000
_cell.length_c   1.000
_cell.angle_alpha   90.00
_cell.angle_beta   90.00
_cell.angle_gamma   90.00
#
_symmetry.space_group_name_H-M   'P 1'
#
loop_
_entity.id
_entity.type
_entity.pdbx_description
1 polymer ?
#
loop_
_entity_poly.entity_id
_entity_poly.type
_entity_poly.pdbx_seq_one_letter_code
_entity_poly.pdbx_strand_id
1 'polypeptide(L)' 'MVEIDAGVVSFCRQYLPNHNAGSYDDPRFKLVIDDGVNFVNQTSQTFDVIISDCTDPIGPGESLFTSAFYEAANVA' A
#
# COMPACT_ATOMS: atom_id res chain seq x y z
N MET A 1 -0.16 5.33 2.12
CA MET A 1 -0.69 3.97 1.94
C MET A 1 -1.13 3.85 0.49
N VAL A 2 -0.65 2.81 -0.19
CA VAL A 2 -1.10 2.46 -1.54
C VAL A 2 -1.89 1.17 -1.39
N GLU A 3 -3.13 1.16 -1.85
CA GLU A 3 -4.06 0.03 -1.71
C GLU A 3 -4.80 -0.16 -3.03
N ILE A 4 -4.86 -1.38 -3.53
CA ILE A 4 -5.48 -1.68 -4.82
C ILE A 4 -7.00 -1.71 -4.71
N ASP A 5 -7.55 -2.07 -3.54
CA ASP A 5 -8.98 -2.20 -3.30
C ASP A 5 -9.53 -1.16 -2.30
N ALA A 6 -10.16 -0.11 -2.84
CA ALA A 6 -10.85 0.91 -2.03
C ALA A 6 -11.98 0.34 -1.16
N GLY A 7 -12.55 -0.82 -1.53
CA GLY A 7 -13.53 -1.56 -0.76
C GLY A 7 -12.96 -2.06 0.57
N VAL A 8 -11.72 -2.52 0.59
CA VAL A 8 -11.03 -2.96 1.82
C VAL A 8 -10.89 -1.78 2.79
N VAL A 9 -10.43 -0.62 2.31
CA VAL A 9 -10.32 0.59 3.15
C VAL A 9 -11.68 1.00 3.72
N SER A 10 -12.71 1.04 2.87
CA SER A 10 -14.06 1.42 3.27
C SER A 10 -14.63 0.46 4.31
N PHE A 11 -14.43 -0.84 4.10
CA PHE A 11 -14.83 -1.89 5.03
C PHE A 11 -14.10 -1.74 6.38
N CYS A 12 -12.78 -1.58 6.37
CA CYS A 12 -11.98 -1.42 7.59
C CYS A 12 -12.38 -0.15 8.36
N ARG A 13 -12.69 0.94 7.65
CA ARG A 13 -13.17 2.18 8.29
C ARG A 13 -14.52 2.00 8.96
N GLN A 14 -15.44 1.26 8.33
CA GLN A 14 -16.79 1.04 8.84
C GLN A 14 -16.85 0.00 9.96
N TYR A 15 -16.19 -1.14 9.77
CA TYR A 15 -16.38 -2.32 10.62
C TYR A 15 -15.20 -2.60 11.56
N LEU A 16 -14.01 -2.05 11.28
CA LEU A 16 -12.81 -2.23 12.09
C LEU A 16 -12.22 -0.88 12.58
N PRO A 17 -13.02 0.05 13.12
CA PRO A 17 -12.56 1.40 13.44
C PRO A 17 -11.39 1.43 14.45
N ASN A 18 -11.33 0.45 15.37
CA ASN A 18 -10.27 0.35 16.37
C ASN A 18 -8.93 -0.14 15.78
N HIS A 19 -8.91 -0.73 14.57
CA HIS A 19 -7.65 -1.17 13.94
C HIS A 19 -6.90 0.02 13.34
N ASN A 20 -7.61 0.94 12.67
CA ASN A 20 -6.99 2.17 12.17
C ASN A 20 -6.83 3.22 13.28
N ALA A 21 -7.67 3.18 14.33
CA ALA A 21 -7.62 4.07 15.49
C ALA A 21 -7.53 5.57 15.12
N GLY A 22 -8.21 5.98 14.05
CA GLY A 22 -8.22 7.37 13.55
C GLY A 22 -7.09 7.70 12.57
N SER A 23 -6.24 6.74 12.19
CA SER A 23 -5.11 6.98 11.28
C SER A 23 -5.52 7.50 9.90
N TYR A 24 -6.72 7.14 9.42
CA TYR A 24 -7.24 7.64 8.15
C TYR A 24 -7.59 9.13 8.16
N ASP A 25 -7.76 9.74 9.34
CA ASP A 25 -8.08 11.16 9.52
C ASP A 25 -6.86 12.00 9.95
N ASP A 26 -5.69 11.37 10.16
CA ASP A 26 -4.46 12.08 10.47
C ASP A 26 -4.01 12.92 9.26
N PRO A 27 -3.64 14.22 9.43
CA PRO A 27 -3.26 15.09 8.30
C PRO A 27 -2.01 14.62 7.55
N ARG A 28 -1.21 13.73 8.14
CA ARG A 28 -0.04 13.12 7.50
C ARG A 28 -0.43 11.94 6.62
N PHE A 29 -1.61 11.36 6.83
CA PHE A 29 -2.06 10.20 6.09
C PHE A 29 -2.47 10.60 4.66
N LYS A 30 -1.90 9.87 3.70
CA LYS A 30 -2.27 9.95 2.29
C LYS A 30 -2.61 8.54 1.80
N LEU A 31 -3.80 8.39 1.25
CA LEU A 31 -4.26 7.18 0.60
C LEU A 31 -4.18 7.37 -0.92
N VAL A 32 -3.57 6.40 -1.60
CA VAL A 32 -3.58 6.28 -3.05
C VAL A 32 -4.26 4.95 -3.37
N ILE A 33 -5.31 5.00 -4.19
CA ILE A 33 -5.96 3.78 -4.70
C ILE A 33 -5.29 3.43 -6.02
N ASP A 34 -4.36 2.47 -5.98
CA ASP A 34 -3.56 2.03 -7.12
C ASP A 34 -2.93 0.65 -6.82
N ASP A 35 -2.46 -0.04 -7.85
CA ASP A 35 -1.59 -1.20 -7.69
C ASP A 35 -0.23 -0.73 -7.14
N GLY A 36 0.24 -1.35 -6.05
CA GLY A 36 1.52 -1.04 -5.43
C GLY A 36 2.71 -1.16 -6.39
N VAL A 37 2.69 -2.14 -7.30
CA VAL A 37 3.73 -2.32 -8.33
C VAL A 37 3.70 -1.17 -9.33
N ASN A 38 2.50 -0.73 -9.73
CA ASN A 38 2.35 0.40 -10.63
C ASN A 38 2.86 1.68 -9.98
N PHE A 39 2.48 1.92 -8.72
CA PHE A 39 2.89 3.10 -7.97
C PHE A 39 4.42 3.21 -7.84
N VAL A 40 5.11 2.15 -7.43
CA VAL A 40 6.58 2.20 -7.25
C VAL A 40 7.32 2.42 -8.57
N ASN A 41 6.78 1.93 -9.69
CA ASN A 41 7.39 2.11 -11.00
C ASN A 41 7.20 3.52 -11.58
N GLN A 42 6.19 4.26 -11.13
CA GLN A 42 5.83 5.57 -11.71
C GLN A 42 6.12 6.75 -10.78
N THR A 43 6.18 6.51 -9.47
CA THR A 43 6.39 7.59 -8.50
C THR A 43 7.80 8.16 -8.60
N SER A 44 7.91 9.48 -8.45
CA SER A 44 9.20 10.16 -8.28
C SER A 44 9.50 10.47 -6.81
N GLN A 45 8.69 9.94 -5.89
CA GLN A 45 8.89 10.13 -4.45
C GLN A 45 9.90 9.12 -3.92
N THR A 46 10.78 9.57 -3.04
CA THR A 46 11.62 8.70 -2.22
C THR A 46 11.06 8.60 -0.82
N PHE A 47 11.34 7.49 -0.16
CA PHE A 47 10.84 7.19 1.18
C PHE A 47 11.99 6.70 2.05
N ASP A 48 12.05 7.16 3.30
CA ASP A 48 13.03 6.66 4.26
C ASP A 48 12.77 5.21 4.66
N VAL A 49 11.49 4.80 4.66
CA VAL A 49 11.03 3.45 5.01
C VAL A 49 9.86 3.06 4.12
N ILE A 50 9.90 1.84 3.59
CA ILE A 50 8.80 1.20 2.87
C ILE A 50 8.36 -0.03 3.68
N ILE A 51 7.05 -0.17 3.88
CA ILE A 51 6.45 -1.34 4.53
C ILE A 51 5.52 -1.99 3.50
N SER A 52 5.79 -3.25 3.15
CA SER A 52 4.92 -4.08 2.32
C SER A 52 4.10 -5.00 3.22
N ASP A 53 2.89 -4.55 3.59
CA ASP A 53 1.91 -5.33 4.35
C ASP A 53 0.89 -5.95 3.39
N CYS A 54 1.31 -7.03 2.73
CA CYS A 54 0.52 -7.70 1.69
C CYS A 54 0.05 -9.09 2.12
N THR A 55 -1.04 -9.56 1.52
CA THR A 55 -1.49 -10.95 1.66
C THR A 55 -0.50 -11.91 1.03
N ASP A 56 -0.67 -13.21 1.30
CA ASP A 56 0.11 -14.29 0.65
C ASP A 56 0.18 -14.11 -0.89
N PRO A 57 1.24 -14.64 -1.55
CA PRO A 57 1.47 -14.52 -2.99
C PRO A 57 0.49 -15.39 -3.80
N ILE A 58 -0.79 -15.06 -3.71
CA ILE A 58 -1.89 -15.70 -4.41
C ILE A 58 -2.79 -14.59 -4.94
N GLY A 59 -3.04 -14.58 -6.25
CA GLY A 59 -3.86 -13.54 -6.87
C GLY A 59 -3.17 -12.17 -6.87
N PRO A 60 -3.81 -11.08 -6.40
CA PRO A 60 -3.27 -9.73 -6.52
C PRO A 60 -1.94 -9.54 -5.76
N GLY A 61 -1.64 -10.39 -4.77
CA GLY A 61 -0.38 -10.34 -4.03
C GLY A 61 0.83 -10.81 -4.81
N GLU A 62 0.68 -11.67 -5.84
CA GLU A 62 1.80 -12.34 -6.52
C GLU A 62 2.88 -11.36 -7.05
N SER A 63 2.44 -10.23 -7.61
CA SER A 63 3.33 -9.24 -8.21
C SER A 63 4.26 -8.55 -7.19
N LEU A 64 3.84 -8.48 -5.93
CA LEU A 64 4.59 -7.90 -4.79
C LEU A 64 5.71 -8.82 -4.28
N PHE A 65 5.77 -10.08 -4.73
CA PHE A 65 6.79 -11.06 -4.33
C PHE A 65 7.84 -11.31 -5.43
N THR A 66 8.02 -10.35 -6.34
CA THR A 66 8.98 -10.45 -7.45
C THR A 66 10.24 -9.62 -7.19
N SER A 67 11.41 -10.05 -7.68
CA SER A 67 12.65 -9.25 -7.58
C SER A 67 12.47 -7.87 -8.21
N ALA A 68 11.75 -7.78 -9.33
CA ALA A 68 11.47 -6.53 -10.02
C ALA A 68 10.74 -5.52 -9.12
N PHE A 69 9.78 -5.97 -8.31
CA PHE A 69 9.10 -5.10 -7.34
C PHE A 69 10.08 -4.58 -6.28
N TYR A 70 10.91 -5.45 -5.70
CA TYR A 70 11.90 -5.03 -4.69
C TYR A 70 12.98 -4.12 -5.26
N GLU A 71 13.41 -4.33 -6.51
CA GLU A 71 14.34 -3.43 -7.22
C GLU A 71 13.70 -2.05 -7.46
N ALA A 72 12.43 -2.02 -7.91
CA ALA A 72 11.68 -0.78 -8.11
C ALA A 72 11.38 -0.04 -6.80
N ALA A 73 11.23 -0.75 -5.68
CA ALA A 73 11.07 -0.14 -4.35
C ALA A 73 12.42 0.34 -3.77
N ASN A 74 13.54 -0.19 -4.24
CA ASN A 74 14.88 0.12 -3.75
C ASN A 74 15.57 1.22 -4.59
N VAL A 75 14.88 2.35 -4.76
CA VAL A 75 15.49 3.53 -5.38
C VAL A 75 16.06 4.42 -4.28
N ALA A 76 17.38 4.29 -4.08
CA ALA A 76 18.18 5.19 -3.25
C ALA A 76 18.41 6.54 -3.94
#